data_AF-A0A3A5UZU9-F1
#
_entry.id   AF-A0A3A5UZU9-F1
#
_cell.length_a   1.000
_cell.length_b   1.000
_cell.length_c   1.000
_cell.angle_alpha   90.00
_cell.angle_beta   90.00
_cell.angle_gamma   90.00
#
_symmetry.space_group_name_H-M   'P 1'
#
loop_
_entity.id
_entity.type
_entity.pdbx_description
1 polymer ?
#
loop_
_entity_poly.entity_id
_entity_poly.type
_entity_poly.pdbx_seq_one_letter_code
_entity_poly.pdbx_strand_id
1 'polypeptide(L)'
;MMATGDWLDLRGWVEGLVGWSMDNVHDTLPSKDLDLTLTISLPRGIWPEDILLGRVVNLQNGFADMQPALEGLFSATMICTVVFTTMMLTMLPIPYIERKFIGRLMDRLGATTTLRSLWIGESGVTAGEWWNQLPFGMGAPIGWLNKTLNSIWGNDHKLDAVSRVNNRGYHGYWFLLPGFFQAFADFTKFAGKEHIVPKEADRPVYEIAPVLIISTTVLVFAFIPFGPHFYVSSPELSVVFMMAIFGVAPLGVFFAGWSSNNKYTLIGGMRSAAQLT
;
A
#
# COMPACT_ATOMS: atom_id res chain seq x y z
N MET A 1 37.65 -10.21 -2.54
CA MET A 1 36.82 -11.43 -2.33
C MET A 1 35.64 -10.99 -1.49
N MET A 2 34.46 -10.88 -2.10
CA MET A 2 33.21 -10.53 -1.42
C MET A 2 32.91 -11.64 -0.42
N ALA A 3 32.80 -11.32 0.87
CA ALA A 3 32.46 -12.32 1.88
C ALA A 3 31.05 -12.84 1.59
N THR A 4 30.80 -14.11 1.88
CA THR A 4 29.59 -14.88 1.56
C THR A 4 28.28 -14.36 2.21
N GLY A 5 28.29 -13.17 2.84
CA GLY A 5 27.14 -12.51 3.47
C GLY A 5 26.84 -11.08 2.98
N ASP A 6 27.70 -10.43 2.19
CA ASP A 6 27.53 -9.01 1.77
C ASP A 6 26.29 -8.76 0.88
N TRP A 7 25.76 -9.80 0.24
CA TRP A 7 24.54 -9.69 -0.56
C TRP A 7 23.27 -9.51 0.28
N LEU A 8 23.34 -9.76 1.59
CA LEU A 8 22.22 -9.58 2.53
C LEU A 8 22.26 -8.24 3.27
N ASP A 9 23.30 -7.42 3.09
CA ASP A 9 23.42 -6.09 3.72
C ASP A 9 22.64 -5.02 2.97
N LEU A 10 21.31 -5.20 2.90
CA LEU A 10 20.42 -4.30 2.17
C LEU A 10 20.61 -2.83 2.57
N ARG A 11 20.88 -2.57 3.85
CA ARG A 11 21.08 -1.22 4.40
C ARG A 11 22.37 -0.61 3.84
N GLY A 12 23.49 -1.33 3.86
CA GLY A 12 24.74 -0.86 3.26
C GLY A 12 24.63 -0.59 1.76
N TRP A 13 23.91 -1.44 1.02
CA TRP A 13 23.64 -1.22 -0.41
C TRP A 13 22.83 0.07 -0.67
N VAL A 14 21.76 0.30 0.10
CA VAL A 14 20.92 1.49 -0.06
C VAL A 14 21.67 2.75 0.36
N GLU A 15 22.38 2.74 1.49
CA GLU A 15 23.20 3.88 1.94
C GLU A 15 24.30 4.23 0.93
N GLY A 16 24.98 3.22 0.37
CA GLY A 16 25.99 3.43 -0.66
C GLY A 16 25.42 4.00 -1.97
N LEU A 17 24.26 3.53 -2.41
CA LEU A 17 23.57 4.04 -3.62
C LEU A 17 23.08 5.48 -3.42
N VAL A 18 22.47 5.78 -2.27
CA VAL A 18 21.96 7.11 -1.96
C VAL A 18 23.11 8.10 -1.80
N GLY A 19 24.17 7.73 -1.07
CA GLY A 19 25.37 8.55 -0.92
C GLY A 19 26.03 8.85 -2.27
N TRP A 20 26.24 7.84 -3.11
CA TRP A 20 26.75 8.04 -4.47
C TRP A 20 25.87 8.99 -5.30
N SER A 21 24.55 8.85 -5.21
CA SER A 21 23.63 9.76 -5.90
C SER A 21 23.75 11.19 -5.38
N MET A 22 23.87 11.39 -4.07
CA MET A 22 23.97 12.69 -3.44
C MET A 22 25.28 13.40 -3.73
N ASP A 23 26.39 12.65 -3.70
CA ASP A 23 27.71 13.18 -4.04
C ASP A 23 27.75 13.66 -5.50
N ASN A 24 27.11 12.93 -6.43
CA ASN A 24 26.98 13.39 -7.82
C ASN A 24 26.14 14.67 -7.93
N VAL A 25 25.09 14.83 -7.13
CA VAL A 25 24.30 16.07 -7.10
C VAL A 25 25.15 17.21 -6.52
N HIS A 26 25.88 16.97 -5.44
CA HIS A 26 26.79 17.94 -4.83
C HIS A 26 27.86 18.41 -5.83
N ASP A 27 28.46 17.48 -6.58
CA ASP A 27 29.56 17.77 -7.52
C ASP A 27 29.10 18.43 -8.82
N THR A 28 27.83 18.28 -9.19
CA THR A 28 27.24 18.96 -10.36
C THR A 28 26.74 20.37 -10.05
N LEU A 29 26.58 20.73 -8.78
CA LEU A 29 26.19 22.08 -8.39
C LEU A 29 27.32 23.09 -8.64
N PRO A 30 27.00 24.32 -9.09
CA PRO A 30 28.02 25.33 -9.33
C PRO A 30 28.66 25.77 -8.01
N SER A 31 29.98 25.62 -7.92
CA SER A 31 30.81 26.01 -6.77
C SER A 31 31.01 27.51 -6.63
N LYS A 32 30.60 28.30 -7.64
CA LYS A 32 30.75 29.75 -7.67
C LYS A 32 29.79 30.39 -6.68
N ASP A 33 30.32 31.29 -5.88
CA ASP A 33 29.53 32.18 -5.03
C ASP A 33 28.60 33.02 -5.90
N LEU A 34 27.29 32.79 -5.77
CA LEU A 34 26.29 33.62 -6.41
C LEU A 34 26.13 34.88 -5.58
N ASP A 35 26.59 35.98 -6.14
CA ASP A 35 26.43 37.30 -5.56
C ASP A 35 25.01 37.81 -5.88
N LEU A 36 24.10 37.61 -4.93
CA LEU A 36 22.73 38.11 -4.98
C LEU A 36 22.61 39.50 -4.32
N THR A 37 23.72 40.24 -4.21
CA THR A 37 23.69 41.62 -3.72
C THR A 37 23.10 42.57 -4.75
N LEU A 38 22.06 43.29 -4.35
CA LEU A 38 21.56 44.44 -5.09
C LEU A 38 22.33 45.68 -4.60
N THR A 39 23.16 46.24 -5.48
CA THR A 39 23.82 47.53 -5.25
C THR A 39 22.87 48.65 -5.66
N ILE A 40 22.26 49.32 -4.67
CA ILE A 40 21.48 50.52 -4.91
C ILE A 40 22.44 51.71 -4.90
N SER A 41 22.86 52.17 -6.08
CA SER A 41 23.63 53.41 -6.22
C SER A 41 22.68 54.60 -6.21
N LEU A 42 22.68 55.38 -5.12
CA LEU A 42 21.95 56.63 -5.00
C LEU A 42 22.82 57.82 -5.47
N PRO A 43 22.23 58.93 -5.96
CA PRO A 43 22.99 60.09 -6.42
C PRO A 43 23.99 60.59 -5.37
N ARG A 44 25.25 60.81 -5.78
CA ARG A 44 26.36 61.21 -4.89
C ARG A 44 26.01 62.51 -4.15
N GLY A 45 25.97 62.44 -2.82
CA GLY A 45 25.84 63.62 -1.94
C GLY A 45 24.94 63.45 -0.72
N ILE A 46 24.12 62.39 -0.63
CA ILE A 46 23.19 62.17 0.50
C ILE A 46 23.64 61.02 1.41
N TRP A 47 24.31 60.00 0.86
CA TRP A 47 24.81 58.84 1.61
C TRP A 47 26.29 58.58 1.27
N PRO A 48 27.14 58.22 2.26
CA PRO A 48 28.58 58.04 2.05
C PRO A 48 28.95 56.70 1.39
N GLU A 49 28.09 55.67 1.43
CA GLU A 49 28.38 54.34 0.88
C GLU A 49 27.15 53.71 0.20
N ASP A 50 27.40 52.86 -0.81
CA ASP A 50 26.37 52.10 -1.51
C ASP A 50 25.76 51.05 -0.54
N ILE A 51 24.43 50.99 -0.46
CA ILE A 51 23.75 50.04 0.42
C ILE A 51 23.77 48.67 -0.25
N LEU A 52 24.59 47.76 0.28
CA LEU A 52 24.64 46.36 -0.12
C LEU A 52 23.55 45.58 0.61
N LEU A 53 22.47 45.24 -0.09
CA LEU A 53 21.42 44.34 0.40
C LEU A 53 21.50 43.02 -0.37
N GLY A 54 21.94 41.97 0.31
CA GLY A 54 21.95 40.61 -0.24
C GLY A 54 22.85 39.66 0.56
N ARG A 55 22.72 38.37 0.27
CA ARG A 55 23.53 37.29 0.84
C ARG A 55 24.33 36.64 -0.28
N VAL A 56 25.62 36.43 -0.07
CA VAL A 56 26.43 35.57 -0.93
C VAL A 56 25.98 34.13 -0.69
N VAL A 57 25.42 33.48 -1.71
CA VAL A 57 24.92 32.10 -1.60
C VAL A 57 25.84 31.18 -2.39
N ASN A 58 26.50 30.27 -1.68
CA ASN A 58 27.18 29.14 -2.29
C ASN A 58 26.22 27.94 -2.28
N LEU A 59 25.77 27.53 -3.47
CA LEU A 59 24.78 26.46 -3.63
C LEU A 59 25.34 25.09 -3.20
N GLN A 60 26.63 24.87 -3.42
CA GLN A 60 27.30 23.63 -3.08
C GLN A 60 27.39 23.45 -1.55
N ASN A 61 27.81 24.50 -0.84
CA ASN A 61 27.84 24.49 0.63
C ASN A 61 26.42 24.37 1.23
N GLY A 62 25.44 25.07 0.66
CA GLY A 62 24.04 24.96 1.12
C GLY A 62 23.46 23.56 0.91
N PHE A 63 23.85 22.86 -0.16
CA PHE A 63 23.45 21.48 -0.38
C PHE A 63 24.19 20.52 0.56
N ALA A 64 25.49 20.72 0.82
CA ALA A 64 26.26 19.92 1.78
C ALA A 64 25.64 19.94 3.19
N ASP A 65 25.10 21.08 3.63
CA ASP A 65 24.39 21.21 4.91
C ASP A 65 23.09 20.39 4.95
N MET A 66 22.42 20.23 3.80
CA MET A 66 21.16 19.48 3.67
C MET A 66 21.36 18.00 3.33
N GLN A 67 22.50 17.65 2.74
CA GLN A 67 22.84 16.33 2.24
C GLN A 67 22.59 15.21 3.26
N PRO A 68 23.12 15.25 4.51
CA PRO A 68 22.92 14.16 5.46
C PRO A 68 21.44 13.94 5.84
N ALA A 69 20.64 15.01 5.88
CA ALA A 69 19.21 14.90 6.16
C ALA A 69 18.46 14.25 4.99
N LEU A 70 18.80 14.62 3.75
CA LEU A 70 18.20 14.02 2.57
C LEU A 70 18.64 12.55 2.39
N GLU A 71 19.92 12.24 2.64
CA GLU A 71 20.42 10.85 2.61
C GLU A 71 19.68 9.96 3.60
N GLY A 72 19.46 10.45 4.83
CA GLY A 72 18.65 9.75 5.83
C GLY A 72 17.21 9.53 5.37
N LEU A 73 16.58 10.52 4.74
CA LEU A 73 15.21 10.42 4.24
C LEU A 73 15.09 9.40 3.09
N PHE A 74 15.97 9.48 2.09
CA PHE A 74 15.93 8.60 0.93
C PHE A 74 16.31 7.16 1.28
N SER A 75 17.34 6.97 2.12
CA SER A 75 17.71 5.63 2.59
C SER A 75 16.58 4.98 3.38
N ALA A 76 15.96 5.71 4.32
CA ALA A 76 14.84 5.19 5.12
C ALA A 76 13.63 4.84 4.26
N THR A 77 13.25 5.69 3.30
CA THR A 77 12.09 5.45 2.43
C THR A 77 12.33 4.28 1.46
N MET A 78 13.54 4.16 0.89
CA MET A 78 13.92 3.02 0.05
C MET A 78 13.94 1.71 0.84
N ILE A 79 14.58 1.68 2.01
CA ILE A 79 14.62 0.49 2.88
C ILE A 79 13.21 0.08 3.29
N CYS A 80 12.38 1.03 3.71
CA CYS A 80 10.99 0.78 4.06
C CYS A 80 10.21 0.16 2.89
N THR A 81 10.37 0.72 1.68
CA THR A 81 9.67 0.22 0.49
C THR A 81 10.14 -1.19 0.12
N VAL A 82 11.44 -1.46 0.16
CA VAL A 82 12.00 -2.79 -0.18
C VAL A 82 11.59 -3.83 0.86
N VAL A 83 11.76 -3.54 2.15
CA VAL A 83 11.36 -4.45 3.23
C VAL A 83 9.85 -4.68 3.21
N PHE A 84 9.04 -3.63 3.08
CA PHE A 84 7.59 -3.79 2.99
C PHE A 84 7.16 -4.60 1.77
N THR A 85 7.75 -4.35 0.61
CA THR A 85 7.43 -5.09 -0.63
C THR A 85 7.84 -6.55 -0.53
N THR A 86 9.02 -6.84 0.02
CA THR A 86 9.47 -8.22 0.28
C THR A 86 8.58 -8.92 1.32
N MET A 87 8.12 -8.23 2.36
CA MET A 87 7.14 -8.76 3.30
C MET A 87 5.79 -9.06 2.64
N MET A 88 5.25 -8.14 1.85
CA MET A 88 4.00 -8.38 1.13
C MET A 88 4.14 -9.51 0.09
N LEU A 89 5.30 -9.60 -0.57
CA LEU A 89 5.63 -10.69 -1.47
C LEU A 89 5.82 -12.03 -0.76
N THR A 90 6.31 -12.07 0.48
CA THR A 90 6.37 -13.30 1.29
C THR A 90 5.01 -13.67 1.88
N MET A 91 4.13 -12.70 2.07
CA MET A 91 2.73 -12.95 2.39
C MET A 91 1.95 -13.52 1.22
N LEU A 92 2.27 -13.24 -0.05
CA LEU A 92 1.60 -13.86 -1.22
C LEU A 92 1.66 -15.41 -1.27
N PRO A 93 2.80 -16.03 -0.91
CA PRO A 93 2.90 -17.46 -0.67
C PRO A 93 2.09 -17.97 0.52
N ILE A 94 1.72 -17.15 1.51
CA ILE A 94 0.97 -17.62 2.69
C ILE A 94 -0.44 -18.10 2.30
N PRO A 95 -1.26 -17.35 1.54
CA PRO A 95 -2.50 -17.86 0.93
C PRO A 95 -2.28 -19.09 0.05
N TYR A 96 -1.10 -19.22 -0.57
CA TYR A 96 -0.74 -20.39 -1.37
C TYR A 96 -0.42 -21.62 -0.49
N ILE A 97 0.28 -21.44 0.63
CA ILE A 97 0.58 -22.47 1.64
C ILE A 97 -0.69 -22.85 2.42
N GLU A 98 -1.58 -21.90 2.68
CA GLU A 98 -2.86 -22.09 3.36
C GLU A 98 -3.90 -22.90 2.57
N ARG A 99 -3.64 -23.22 1.30
CA ARG A 99 -4.45 -24.18 0.53
C ARG A 99 -4.64 -25.52 1.27
N LYS A 100 -3.70 -25.92 2.13
CA LYS A 100 -3.82 -27.15 2.97
C LYS A 100 -4.44 -26.92 4.35
N PHE A 101 -4.65 -25.70 4.81
CA PHE A 101 -5.35 -25.40 6.08
C PHE A 101 -6.82 -25.02 5.84
N ILE A 102 -7.14 -24.33 4.72
CA ILE A 102 -8.54 -24.06 4.30
C ILE A 102 -9.23 -25.33 3.76
N GLY A 103 -8.47 -26.27 3.18
CA GLY A 103 -8.97 -27.64 2.98
C GLY A 103 -9.44 -28.32 4.27
N ARG A 104 -8.99 -27.88 5.46
CA ARG A 104 -9.39 -28.40 6.79
C ARG A 104 -10.52 -27.63 7.48
N LEU A 105 -10.93 -26.46 6.98
CA LEU A 105 -12.12 -25.72 7.44
C LEU A 105 -13.36 -25.97 6.56
N MET A 106 -13.16 -26.44 5.32
CA MET A 106 -14.20 -26.66 4.31
C MET A 106 -14.88 -28.04 4.35
N ASP A 107 -14.69 -28.84 5.41
CA ASP A 107 -15.45 -30.09 5.65
C ASP A 107 -16.79 -29.87 6.39
N ARG A 108 -17.34 -28.65 6.32
CA ARG A 108 -18.79 -28.43 6.35
C ARG A 108 -19.27 -27.81 5.03
N LEU A 109 -19.20 -28.63 3.99
CA LEU A 109 -20.16 -28.71 2.88
C LEU A 109 -20.30 -27.50 1.94
N GLY A 110 -19.34 -27.36 1.02
CA GLY A 110 -19.66 -27.10 -0.39
C GLY A 110 -19.88 -25.64 -0.82
N ALA A 111 -18.81 -24.85 -0.92
CA ALA A 111 -18.75 -23.73 -1.86
C ALA A 111 -17.33 -23.58 -2.37
N THR A 112 -16.98 -24.29 -3.44
CA THR A 112 -15.74 -24.09 -4.18
C THR A 112 -15.76 -22.70 -4.83
N THR A 113 -15.23 -21.69 -4.13
CA THR A 113 -15.04 -20.33 -4.65
C THR A 113 -13.93 -20.34 -5.70
N THR A 114 -14.38 -20.60 -6.91
CA THR A 114 -13.74 -20.23 -8.16
C THR A 114 -14.03 -18.75 -8.48
N LEU A 115 -13.33 -18.12 -9.44
CA LEU A 115 -13.49 -16.78 -10.10
C LEU A 115 -14.93 -16.23 -10.26
N ARG A 116 -15.68 -16.17 -9.16
CA ARG A 116 -17.11 -15.87 -9.07
C ARG A 116 -17.33 -14.37 -9.05
N SER A 117 -16.39 -13.61 -8.49
CA SER A 117 -16.65 -12.24 -8.08
C SER A 117 -16.61 -11.22 -9.21
N LEU A 118 -15.79 -11.41 -10.25
CA LEU A 118 -15.69 -10.45 -11.36
C LEU A 118 -16.81 -10.61 -12.40
N TRP A 119 -17.40 -11.81 -12.51
CA TRP A 119 -18.22 -12.17 -13.67
C TRP A 119 -19.60 -12.74 -13.34
N ILE A 120 -19.91 -13.03 -12.07
CA ILE A 120 -21.12 -13.74 -11.68
C ILE A 120 -21.72 -13.07 -10.43
N GLY A 121 -22.99 -12.67 -10.56
CA GLY A 121 -23.76 -12.07 -9.48
C GLY A 121 -23.93 -13.00 -8.29
N GLU A 122 -24.17 -12.43 -7.12
CA GLU A 122 -24.62 -13.19 -5.96
C GLU A 122 -26.12 -13.52 -6.11
N SER A 123 -26.56 -14.64 -5.53
CA SER A 123 -27.97 -15.05 -5.42
C SER A 123 -28.61 -15.78 -6.62
N GLY A 124 -27.88 -16.64 -7.33
CA GLY A 124 -28.48 -17.59 -8.29
C GLY A 124 -29.05 -16.96 -9.56
N VAL A 125 -28.97 -15.64 -9.67
CA VAL A 125 -29.08 -14.89 -10.92
C VAL A 125 -27.65 -14.58 -11.29
N THR A 126 -27.21 -14.97 -12.48
CA THR A 126 -26.02 -14.34 -13.08
C THR A 126 -26.20 -12.83 -12.93
N ALA A 127 -25.10 -12.08 -12.74
CA ALA A 127 -25.18 -10.64 -12.95
C ALA A 127 -25.45 -10.53 -14.46
N GLY A 128 -26.73 -10.57 -14.83
CA GLY A 128 -27.17 -10.98 -16.16
C GLY A 128 -26.40 -10.16 -17.19
N GLU A 129 -25.74 -10.84 -18.12
CA GLU A 129 -24.82 -10.28 -19.13
C GLU A 129 -24.41 -8.82 -18.88
N TRP A 130 -23.78 -8.51 -17.74
CA TRP A 130 -23.58 -7.11 -17.30
C TRP A 130 -22.72 -6.34 -18.30
N TRP A 131 -21.88 -7.06 -19.03
CA TRP A 131 -21.10 -6.55 -20.15
C TRP A 131 -21.99 -5.91 -21.22
N ASN A 132 -23.26 -6.29 -21.37
CA ASN A 132 -24.23 -5.63 -22.25
C ASN A 132 -24.61 -4.22 -21.79
N GLN A 133 -24.35 -3.86 -20.53
CA GLN A 133 -24.55 -2.51 -20.00
C GLN A 133 -23.36 -1.58 -20.31
N LEU A 134 -22.25 -2.12 -20.86
CA LEU A 134 -21.10 -1.30 -21.23
C LEU A 134 -21.39 -0.48 -22.49
N PRO A 135 -21.12 0.84 -22.47
CA PRO A 135 -21.34 1.69 -23.62
C PRO A 135 -20.40 1.30 -24.78
N PHE A 136 -20.77 1.69 -26.01
CA PHE A 136 -19.96 1.52 -27.23
C PHE A 136 -19.73 0.08 -27.69
N GLY A 137 -20.57 -0.88 -27.30
CA GLY A 137 -20.45 -2.27 -27.79
C GLY A 137 -19.22 -3.03 -27.26
N MET A 138 -18.49 -2.43 -26.30
CA MET A 138 -17.37 -3.07 -25.59
C MET A 138 -17.80 -4.32 -24.82
N GLY A 139 -19.11 -4.49 -24.61
CA GLY A 139 -19.70 -5.70 -24.04
C GLY A 139 -19.54 -6.97 -24.86
N ALA A 140 -19.51 -6.87 -26.19
CA ALA A 140 -19.44 -8.02 -27.08
C ALA A 140 -18.13 -8.82 -26.95
N PRO A 141 -16.92 -8.21 -27.00
CA PRO A 141 -15.68 -8.96 -26.83
C PRO A 141 -15.52 -9.54 -25.42
N ILE A 142 -16.00 -8.82 -24.40
CA ILE A 142 -15.95 -9.25 -23.00
C ILE A 142 -16.90 -10.43 -22.75
N GLY A 143 -18.12 -10.36 -23.30
CA GLY A 143 -19.11 -11.44 -23.23
C GLY A 143 -18.66 -12.68 -23.99
N TRP A 144 -18.05 -12.53 -25.18
CA TRP A 144 -17.45 -13.63 -25.92
C TRP A 144 -16.33 -14.30 -25.12
N LEU A 145 -15.39 -13.52 -24.59
CA LEU A 145 -14.28 -14.02 -23.78
C LEU A 145 -14.82 -14.80 -22.57
N ASN A 146 -15.77 -14.24 -21.82
CA ASN A 146 -16.34 -14.90 -20.65
C ASN A 146 -17.09 -16.20 -21.02
N LYS A 147 -17.86 -16.22 -22.12
CA LYS A 147 -18.54 -17.43 -22.60
C LYS A 147 -17.55 -18.50 -23.07
N THR A 148 -16.50 -18.11 -23.80
CA THR A 148 -15.46 -19.02 -24.29
C THR A 148 -14.67 -19.62 -23.14
N LEU A 149 -14.23 -18.79 -22.18
CA LEU A 149 -13.54 -19.29 -21.01
C LEU A 149 -14.48 -20.26 -20.22
N ASN A 150 -15.75 -19.91 -19.99
CA ASN A 150 -16.69 -20.76 -19.23
C ASN A 150 -17.00 -22.08 -19.95
N SER A 151 -17.06 -22.08 -21.28
CA SER A 151 -17.23 -23.30 -22.09
C SER A 151 -16.03 -24.25 -22.03
N ILE A 152 -14.82 -23.74 -21.82
CA ILE A 152 -13.59 -24.55 -21.75
C ILE A 152 -13.37 -25.09 -20.33
N TRP A 153 -13.77 -24.33 -19.30
CA TRP A 153 -13.36 -24.57 -17.91
C TRP A 153 -14.50 -24.69 -16.87
N GLY A 154 -15.77 -24.50 -17.26
CA GLY A 154 -16.88 -24.36 -16.31
C GLY A 154 -18.04 -25.34 -16.56
N ASN A 155 -18.19 -26.36 -15.70
CA ASN A 155 -19.41 -26.62 -14.92
C ASN A 155 -19.48 -27.99 -14.27
N ASP A 156 -18.75 -28.98 -14.76
CA ASP A 156 -18.92 -30.34 -14.26
C ASP A 156 -18.21 -30.56 -12.93
N HIS A 157 -18.98 -30.97 -11.93
CA HIS A 157 -18.46 -31.41 -10.65
C HIS A 157 -19.30 -32.55 -10.10
N LYS A 158 -18.63 -33.48 -9.42
CA LYS A 158 -19.27 -34.71 -8.89
C LYS A 158 -20.31 -34.43 -7.79
N LEU A 159 -20.31 -33.23 -7.20
CA LEU A 159 -21.22 -32.83 -6.13
C LEU A 159 -22.36 -31.96 -6.68
N ASP A 160 -23.59 -32.46 -6.54
CA ASP A 160 -24.80 -31.81 -7.06
C ASP A 160 -25.05 -30.42 -6.41
N ALA A 161 -24.78 -30.29 -5.10
CA ALA A 161 -24.84 -29.01 -4.39
C ALA A 161 -23.97 -27.91 -5.04
N VAL A 162 -22.88 -28.31 -5.68
CA VAL A 162 -21.94 -27.41 -6.32
C VAL A 162 -22.25 -27.28 -7.82
N SER A 163 -22.85 -28.28 -8.47
CA SER A 163 -23.27 -28.24 -9.89
C SER A 163 -24.41 -27.22 -10.10
N ARG A 164 -25.30 -27.07 -9.10
CA ARG A 164 -26.42 -26.10 -9.08
C ARG A 164 -26.00 -24.64 -9.29
N VAL A 165 -24.71 -24.31 -9.12
CA VAL A 165 -24.17 -22.95 -9.26
C VAL A 165 -23.99 -22.54 -10.73
N ASN A 166 -24.06 -23.48 -11.68
CA ASN A 166 -24.26 -23.33 -13.13
C ASN A 166 -23.32 -22.43 -13.96
N ASN A 167 -22.66 -21.42 -13.39
CA ASN A 167 -21.53 -20.73 -14.00
C ASN A 167 -20.51 -20.62 -12.90
N ARG A 168 -19.39 -21.33 -13.04
CA ARG A 168 -18.30 -21.25 -12.08
C ARG A 168 -17.23 -20.33 -12.63
N GLY A 169 -16.51 -19.68 -11.73
CA GLY A 169 -15.30 -19.02 -12.14
C GLY A 169 -14.22 -20.00 -12.58
N TYR A 170 -13.19 -19.48 -13.22
CA TYR A 170 -12.00 -20.24 -13.55
C TYR A 170 -11.24 -20.68 -12.29
N HIS A 171 -10.93 -21.97 -12.21
CA HIS A 171 -9.78 -22.41 -11.43
C HIS A 171 -8.56 -22.15 -12.31
N GLY A 172 -7.56 -21.43 -11.80
CA GLY A 172 -6.30 -21.25 -12.54
C GLY A 172 -5.78 -22.60 -13.00
N TYR A 173 -5.58 -22.77 -14.32
CA TYR A 173 -5.15 -24.02 -14.96
C TYR A 173 -3.81 -24.56 -14.43
N TRP A 174 -3.04 -23.72 -13.75
CA TRP A 174 -1.71 -24.04 -13.28
C TRP A 174 -1.71 -24.41 -11.80
N PHE A 175 -1.27 -25.63 -11.48
CA PHE A 175 -1.11 -26.13 -10.11
C PHE A 175 -0.26 -25.20 -9.21
N LEU A 176 0.57 -24.35 -9.82
CA LEU A 176 1.48 -23.41 -9.17
C LEU A 176 0.85 -22.03 -8.87
N LEU A 177 -0.27 -21.65 -9.50
CA LEU A 177 -0.98 -20.38 -9.25
C LEU A 177 -2.52 -20.50 -9.18
N PRO A 178 -3.11 -21.49 -8.50
CA PRO A 178 -4.55 -21.58 -8.52
C PRO A 178 -5.10 -20.45 -7.63
N GLY A 179 -6.19 -19.80 -8.03
CA GLY A 179 -6.83 -18.72 -7.26
C GLY A 179 -6.07 -17.39 -7.15
N PHE A 180 -4.87 -17.24 -7.71
CA PHE A 180 -4.18 -15.93 -7.72
C PHE A 180 -4.99 -14.87 -8.48
N PHE A 181 -5.54 -15.26 -9.64
CA PHE A 181 -6.43 -14.41 -10.44
C PHE A 181 -7.76 -14.08 -9.74
N GLN A 182 -8.15 -14.80 -8.68
CA GLN A 182 -9.32 -14.47 -7.86
C GLN A 182 -9.07 -13.17 -7.06
N ALA A 183 -7.93 -13.07 -6.37
CA ALA A 183 -7.61 -11.88 -5.59
C ALA A 183 -7.50 -10.64 -6.49
N PHE A 184 -6.93 -10.79 -7.69
CA PHE A 184 -6.88 -9.73 -8.70
C PHE A 184 -8.27 -9.32 -9.18
N ALA A 185 -9.16 -10.29 -9.42
CA ALA A 185 -10.56 -10.06 -9.75
C ALA A 185 -11.32 -9.34 -8.61
N ASP A 186 -11.15 -9.78 -7.37
CA ASP A 186 -11.77 -9.15 -6.20
C ASP A 186 -11.29 -7.70 -6.01
N PHE A 187 -10.00 -7.45 -6.19
CA PHE A 187 -9.44 -6.11 -6.15
C PHE A 187 -10.01 -5.22 -7.27
N THR A 188 -10.03 -5.69 -8.52
CA THR A 188 -10.57 -4.94 -9.65
C THR A 188 -12.05 -4.62 -9.45
N LYS A 189 -12.82 -5.57 -8.92
CA LYS A 189 -14.22 -5.37 -8.54
C LYS A 189 -14.36 -4.30 -7.47
N PHE A 190 -13.54 -4.37 -6.42
CA PHE A 190 -13.54 -3.39 -5.34
C PHE A 190 -13.19 -1.99 -5.85
N ALA A 191 -12.16 -1.86 -6.70
CA ALA A 191 -11.75 -0.60 -7.30
C ALA A 191 -12.81 0.00 -8.24
N GLY A 192 -13.63 -0.83 -8.88
CA GLY A 192 -14.74 -0.39 -9.73
C GLY A 192 -16.04 -0.09 -8.98
N LYS A 193 -16.11 -0.31 -7.66
CA LYS A 193 -17.30 0.03 -6.87
C LYS A 193 -17.36 1.53 -6.59
N GLU A 194 -18.59 2.05 -6.58
CA GLU A 194 -18.85 3.42 -6.17
C GLU A 194 -18.50 3.62 -4.69
N HIS A 195 -17.75 4.69 -4.41
CA HIS A 195 -17.43 5.11 -3.06
C HIS A 195 -18.58 5.96 -2.48
N ILE A 196 -19.35 5.39 -1.55
CA ILE A 196 -20.53 6.05 -0.97
C ILE A 196 -20.28 6.40 0.49
N VAL A 197 -20.26 7.70 0.80
CA VAL A 197 -20.21 8.22 2.17
C VAL A 197 -21.62 8.62 2.62
N PRO A 198 -22.09 8.22 3.82
CA PRO A 198 -23.39 8.63 4.32
C PRO A 198 -23.50 10.16 4.40
N LYS A 199 -24.70 10.69 4.09
CA LYS A 199 -24.91 12.15 4.06
C LYS A 199 -24.71 12.84 5.40
N GLU A 200 -25.07 12.15 6.48
CA GLU A 200 -24.98 12.66 7.85
C GLU A 200 -23.70 12.22 8.57
N ALA A 201 -22.79 11.50 7.88
CA ALA A 201 -21.51 11.10 8.45
C ALA A 201 -20.53 12.28 8.51
N ASP A 202 -19.65 12.24 9.50
CA ASP A 202 -18.49 13.15 9.58
C ASP A 202 -17.44 12.71 8.55
N ARG A 203 -17.50 13.30 7.35
CA ARG A 203 -16.68 12.92 6.20
C ARG A 203 -15.17 12.83 6.47
N PRO A 204 -14.48 13.86 7.00
CA PRO A 204 -13.04 13.77 7.22
C PRO A 204 -12.66 12.61 8.14
N VAL A 205 -13.40 12.40 9.24
CA VAL A 205 -13.09 11.33 10.19
C VAL A 205 -13.43 9.95 9.60
N TYR A 206 -14.54 9.84 8.84
CA TYR A 206 -14.96 8.61 8.18
C TYR A 206 -13.94 8.11 7.16
N GLU A 207 -13.35 9.03 6.39
CA GLU A 207 -12.35 8.72 5.36
C GLU A 207 -10.96 8.44 5.95
N ILE A 208 -10.57 9.14 7.02
CA ILE A 208 -9.27 8.98 7.66
C ILE A 208 -9.22 7.72 8.54
N ALA A 209 -10.34 7.31 9.13
CA ALA A 209 -10.35 6.20 10.08
C ALA A 209 -9.79 4.87 9.49
N PRO A 210 -10.18 4.42 8.28
CA PRO A 210 -9.56 3.26 7.63
C PRO A 210 -8.05 3.42 7.42
N VAL A 211 -7.60 4.61 7.02
CA VAL A 211 -6.18 4.92 6.80
C VAL A 211 -5.39 4.82 8.11
N LEU A 212 -5.97 5.29 9.22
CA LEU A 212 -5.36 5.21 10.55
C LEU A 212 -5.17 3.76 11.00
N ILE A 213 -6.16 2.89 10.78
CA ILE A 213 -6.06 1.45 11.13
C ILE A 213 -5.00 0.75 10.28
N ILE A 214 -4.98 1.02 8.97
CA ILE A 214 -4.00 0.39 8.06
C ILE A 214 -2.59 0.90 8.38
N SER A 215 -2.42 2.21 8.55
CA SER A 215 -1.11 2.81 8.84
C SER A 215 -0.50 2.30 10.14
N THR A 216 -1.27 2.24 11.24
CA THR A 216 -0.80 1.67 12.51
C THR A 216 -0.34 0.22 12.36
N THR A 217 -1.09 -0.59 11.62
CA THR A 217 -0.73 -1.99 11.35
C THR A 217 0.57 -2.10 10.55
N VAL A 218 0.72 -1.30 9.48
CA VAL A 218 1.92 -1.28 8.65
C VAL A 218 3.14 -0.79 9.44
N LEU A 219 2.95 0.19 10.33
CA LEU A 219 4.01 0.82 11.09
C LEU A 219 4.62 -0.14 12.14
N VAL A 220 3.83 -1.04 12.72
CA VAL A 220 4.35 -2.10 13.61
C VAL A 220 5.39 -2.98 12.90
N PHE A 221 5.18 -3.30 11.62
CA PHE A 221 6.12 -4.14 10.87
C PHE A 221 7.49 -3.49 10.66
N ALA A 222 7.60 -2.16 10.73
CA ALA A 222 8.88 -1.46 10.61
C ALA A 222 9.85 -1.77 11.78
N PHE A 223 9.32 -2.17 12.94
CA PHE A 223 10.11 -2.47 14.13
C PHE A 223 10.45 -3.95 14.28
N ILE A 224 9.96 -4.82 13.39
CA ILE A 224 10.26 -6.25 13.43
C ILE A 224 11.59 -6.50 12.69
N PRO A 225 12.63 -7.04 13.36
CA PRO A 225 13.86 -7.42 12.69
C PRO A 225 13.69 -8.79 12.01
N PHE A 226 14.05 -8.90 10.73
CA PHE A 226 14.03 -10.20 10.02
C PHE A 226 15.42 -10.83 9.89
N GLY A 227 16.48 -10.08 10.21
CA GLY A 227 17.83 -10.59 10.26
C GLY A 227 18.83 -9.56 10.78
N PRO A 228 20.10 -9.96 10.96
CA PRO A 228 21.15 -9.08 11.49
C PRO A 228 21.37 -7.80 10.68
N HIS A 229 21.13 -7.86 9.37
CA HIS A 229 21.28 -6.74 8.43
C HIS A 229 19.98 -6.43 7.66
N PHE A 230 18.84 -7.00 8.09
CA PHE A 230 17.55 -6.86 7.40
C PHE A 230 16.46 -6.40 8.39
N TYR A 231 16.37 -5.09 8.57
CA TYR A 231 15.39 -4.41 9.40
C TYR A 231 15.20 -2.96 8.92
N VAL A 232 14.04 -2.36 9.18
CA VAL A 232 13.76 -0.96 8.76
C VAL A 232 14.30 0.04 9.78
N SER A 233 13.98 -0.16 11.07
CA SER A 233 14.45 0.71 12.14
C SER A 233 14.65 -0.08 13.44
N SER A 234 15.73 0.20 14.16
CA SER A 234 16.09 -0.46 15.42
C SER A 234 16.36 0.54 16.55
N PRO A 235 15.38 1.36 16.98
CA PRO A 235 15.55 2.21 18.14
C PRO A 235 15.64 1.37 19.42
N GLU A 236 16.34 1.90 20.42
CA GLU A 236 16.56 1.25 21.73
C GLU A 236 15.23 0.86 22.42
N LEU A 237 14.18 1.66 22.21
CA LEU A 237 12.84 1.46 22.78
C LEU A 237 11.82 0.91 21.78
N SER A 238 12.25 0.12 20.80
CA SER A 238 11.39 -0.46 19.74
C SER A 238 10.12 -1.14 20.28
N VAL A 239 10.24 -1.92 21.37
CA VAL A 239 9.09 -2.60 22.00
C VAL A 239 8.08 -1.61 22.58
N VAL A 240 8.56 -0.54 23.21
CA VAL A 240 7.68 0.51 23.77
C VAL A 240 6.97 1.26 22.65
N PHE A 241 7.67 1.55 21.54
CA PHE A 241 7.06 2.13 20.35
C PHE A 241 5.98 1.22 19.77
N MET A 242 6.26 -0.08 19.60
CA MET A 242 5.25 -1.04 19.12
C MET A 242 4.01 -1.03 20.01
N MET A 243 4.17 -1.08 21.35
CA MET A 243 3.05 -1.01 22.29
C MET A 243 2.25 0.29 22.17
N ALA A 244 2.93 1.43 22.00
CA ALA A 244 2.27 2.72 21.80
C ALA A 244 1.44 2.75 20.50
N ILE A 245 1.97 2.19 19.40
CA ILE A 245 1.27 2.12 18.11
C ILE A 245 0.06 1.19 18.18
N PHE A 246 0.20 0.04 18.85
CA PHE A 246 -0.91 -0.88 19.09
C PHE A 246 -2.05 -0.22 19.86
N GLY A 247 -1.76 0.67 20.81
CA GLY A 247 -2.79 1.44 21.53
C GLY A 247 -3.59 2.42 20.67
N VAL A 248 -3.08 2.82 19.49
CA VAL A 248 -3.75 3.75 18.59
C VAL A 248 -4.75 3.04 17.66
N ALA A 249 -4.51 1.79 17.29
CA ALA A 249 -5.38 1.05 16.36
C ALA A 249 -6.85 0.94 16.82
N PRO A 250 -7.16 0.66 18.11
CA PRO A 250 -8.54 0.64 18.61
C PRO A 250 -9.27 1.98 18.48
N LEU A 251 -8.56 3.11 18.58
CA LEU A 251 -9.12 4.45 18.40
C LEU A 251 -9.59 4.65 16.96
N GLY A 252 -8.87 4.11 15.97
CA GLY A 252 -9.29 4.12 14.57
C GLY A 252 -10.64 3.43 14.35
N VAL A 253 -10.85 2.27 14.98
CA VAL A 253 -12.12 1.53 14.89
C VAL A 253 -13.25 2.29 15.56
N PHE A 254 -12.98 2.90 16.72
CA PHE A 254 -13.94 3.78 17.39
C PHE A 254 -14.32 4.99 16.53
N PHE A 255 -13.35 5.68 15.93
CA PHE A 255 -13.59 6.82 15.06
C PHE A 255 -14.38 6.45 13.80
N ALA A 256 -14.13 5.28 13.20
CA ALA A 256 -14.96 4.77 12.11
C ALA A 256 -16.42 4.54 12.56
N GLY A 257 -16.61 3.94 13.73
CA GLY A 257 -17.95 3.69 14.30
C GLY A 257 -18.71 4.97 14.63
N TRP A 258 -18.03 5.98 15.18
CA TRP A 258 -18.58 7.30 15.52
C TRP A 258 -18.89 8.15 14.29
N SER A 259 -17.93 8.29 13.37
CA SER A 259 -18.07 9.14 12.17
C SER A 259 -19.17 8.68 11.22
N SER A 260 -19.53 7.39 11.25
CA SER A 260 -20.63 6.82 10.46
C SER A 260 -22.02 7.36 10.83
N ASN A 261 -22.16 8.12 11.92
CA ASN A 261 -23.41 8.66 12.45
C ASN A 261 -24.55 7.61 12.56
N ASN A 262 -24.22 6.41 13.04
CA ASN A 262 -25.18 5.34 13.25
C ASN A 262 -25.00 4.70 14.65
N LYS A 263 -26.08 4.62 15.43
CA LYS A 263 -26.04 4.07 16.80
C LYS A 263 -25.55 2.61 16.83
N TYR A 264 -25.86 1.82 15.80
CA TYR A 264 -25.41 0.43 15.72
C TYR A 264 -23.90 0.32 15.47
N THR A 265 -23.35 1.14 14.57
CA THR A 265 -21.91 1.18 14.29
C THR A 265 -21.14 1.73 15.47
N LEU A 266 -21.71 2.69 16.19
CA LEU A 266 -21.09 3.27 17.39
C LEU A 266 -20.98 2.24 18.52
N ILE A 267 -22.05 1.51 18.83
CA ILE A 267 -22.03 0.46 19.86
C ILE A 267 -21.05 -0.66 19.45
N GLY A 268 -21.01 -1.04 18.18
CA GLY A 268 -20.03 -1.97 17.64
C GLY A 268 -18.59 -1.49 17.84
N GLY A 269 -18.31 -0.23 17.48
CA GLY A 269 -17.00 0.41 17.63
C GLY A 269 -16.54 0.52 19.09
N MET A 270 -17.45 0.85 20.01
CA MET A 270 -17.14 0.88 21.45
C MET A 270 -16.79 -0.50 21.99
N ARG A 271 -17.50 -1.55 21.56
CA ARG A 271 -17.22 -2.93 21.98
C ARG A 271 -15.89 -3.43 21.45
N SER A 272 -15.58 -3.16 20.19
CA SER A 272 -14.28 -3.53 19.61
C SER A 272 -13.14 -2.78 20.27
N ALA A 273 -13.31 -1.48 20.54
CA ALA A 273 -12.28 -0.70 21.22
C ALA A 273 -11.99 -1.28 22.61
N ALA A 274 -13.03 -1.55 23.41
CA ALA A 274 -12.90 -2.12 24.74
C ALA A 274 -12.35 -3.56 24.77
N GLN A 275 -12.43 -4.30 23.67
CA GLN A 275 -11.84 -5.65 23.56
C GLN A 275 -10.37 -5.61 23.14
N LEU A 276 -9.99 -4.62 22.33
CA LEU A 276 -8.65 -4.51 21.75
C LEU A 276 -7.68 -3.72 22.66
N THR A 277 -8.19 -2.87 23.55
CA THR A 277 -7.43 -2.18 24.62
C THR A 277 -7.41 -3.00 25.90
#